data_AF-T1D3P6-F1
#
_entry.id   AF-T1D3P6-F1
#
_cell.length_a   1.000
_cell.length_b   1.000
_cell.length_c   1.000
_cell.angle_alpha   90.00
_cell.angle_beta   90.00
_cell.angle_gamma   90.00
#
_symmetry.space_group_name_H-M   'P 1'
#
loop_
_entity.id
_entity.type
_entity.pdbx_description
1 polymer ?
#
loop_
_entity_poly.entity_id
_entity_poly.type
_entity_poly.pdbx_seq_one_letter_code
_entity_poly.pdbx_strand_id
1 'polypeptide(L)'
;RKDLVALLSYDEKPGIQAIGNLYSDKPPSPDHSTWSRNHDYKRLGTLSLLAGIDLLTGEVTHIVRERHRSEEFVEFLKLVDSKFPPGYVIVIILDNHSIHKSAETQRYLNQRIGRFRFVFTPVHASWLNIVETLFSKMARSFLRGIRVDSKEDLK
;
A
#
# COMPACT_ATOMS: atom_id res chain seq x y z
N ARG A 1 20.10 0.67 -27.84
CA ARG A 1 18.63 0.92 -27.80
C ARG A 1 18.35 1.43 -26.39
N LYS A 2 17.66 2.55 -26.20
CA LYS A 2 17.22 2.95 -24.84
C LYS A 2 16.10 1.98 -24.47
N ASP A 3 16.31 1.17 -23.44
CA ASP A 3 15.22 0.38 -22.89
C ASP A 3 14.16 1.34 -22.34
N LEU A 4 12.88 1.06 -22.60
CA LEU A 4 11.79 1.80 -21.98
C LEU A 4 11.74 1.38 -20.51
N VAL A 5 11.79 2.33 -19.58
CA VAL A 5 11.89 2.04 -18.15
C VAL A 5 10.69 2.62 -17.43
N ALA A 6 10.01 1.77 -16.66
CA ALA A 6 9.08 2.18 -15.63
C ALA A 6 9.81 2.18 -14.29
N LEU A 7 9.69 3.25 -13.50
CA LEU A 7 10.38 3.37 -12.22
C LEU A 7 9.35 3.52 -11.10
N LEU A 8 9.25 2.50 -10.25
CA LEU A 8 8.31 2.49 -9.13
C LEU A 8 9.06 2.52 -7.80
N SER A 9 8.55 3.30 -6.85
CA SER A 9 8.89 3.17 -5.43
C SER A 9 7.78 2.36 -4.75
N TYR A 10 8.15 1.29 -4.06
CA TYR A 10 7.24 0.28 -3.52
C TYR A 10 7.49 0.00 -2.05
N ASP A 11 6.41 -0.19 -1.29
CA ASP A 11 6.45 -0.60 0.10
C ASP A 11 5.09 -1.18 0.54
N GLU A 12 5.10 -1.85 1.68
CA GLU A 12 3.90 -2.30 2.38
C GLU A 12 3.59 -1.43 3.58
N LYS A 13 2.32 -1.04 3.70
CA LYS A 13 1.75 -0.49 4.93
C LYS A 13 0.90 -1.55 5.63
N PRO A 14 1.49 -2.39 6.49
CA PRO A 14 0.73 -3.34 7.28
C PRO A 14 -0.04 -2.65 8.41
N GLY A 15 -1.02 -3.37 8.97
CA GLY A 15 -1.65 -2.98 10.24
C GLY A 15 -2.58 -1.77 10.15
N ILE A 16 -3.13 -1.46 8.97
CA ILE A 16 -4.16 -0.43 8.84
C ILE A 16 -5.41 -0.94 9.54
N GLN A 17 -5.73 -0.33 10.68
CA GLN A 17 -6.83 -0.75 11.56
C GLN A 17 -8.17 -0.27 11.01
N ALA A 18 -9.11 -1.19 10.80
CA ALA A 18 -10.52 -0.87 10.66
C ALA A 18 -11.08 -0.52 12.05
N ILE A 19 -11.56 0.72 12.20
CA ILE A 19 -12.12 1.26 13.44
C ILE A 19 -13.58 1.59 13.18
N GLY A 20 -14.48 0.92 13.91
CA GLY A 20 -15.90 1.25 13.89
C GLY A 20 -16.31 2.06 15.11
N ASN A 21 -17.43 2.77 14.97
CA ASN A 21 -18.07 3.43 16.11
C ASN A 21 -18.75 2.38 17.00
N LEU A 22 -18.67 2.56 18.32
CA LEU A 22 -19.41 1.73 19.28
C LEU A 22 -20.86 2.20 19.42
N TYR A 23 -21.08 3.50 19.29
CA TYR A 23 -22.38 4.16 19.39
C TYR A 23 -22.62 5.04 18.15
N SER A 24 -23.88 5.31 17.81
CA SER A 24 -24.21 6.24 16.72
C SER A 24 -23.72 7.66 17.03
N ASP A 25 -23.32 8.38 15.98
CA ASP A 25 -23.01 9.81 16.09
C ASP A 25 -24.29 10.57 16.52
N LYS A 26 -24.14 11.52 17.45
CA LYS A 26 -25.26 12.31 17.98
C LYS A 26 -25.44 13.56 17.12
N PRO A 27 -26.68 13.87 16.68
CA PRO A 27 -26.94 15.07 15.90
C PRO A 27 -26.76 16.34 16.76
N PRO A 28 -26.59 17.50 16.13
CA PRO A 28 -26.60 18.78 16.84
C PRO A 28 -27.86 18.98 17.70
N SER A 29 -27.71 19.64 18.84
CA SER A 29 -28.78 20.04 19.75
C SER A 29 -28.66 21.54 20.09
N PRO A 30 -29.67 22.17 20.74
CA PRO A 30 -29.57 23.57 21.16
C PRO A 30 -28.34 23.88 22.02
N ASP A 31 -27.87 22.91 22.81
CA ASP A 31 -26.69 23.04 23.67
C ASP A 31 -25.37 22.66 22.97
N HIS A 32 -25.44 22.05 21.77
CA HIS A 32 -24.27 21.59 21.03
C HIS A 32 -24.51 21.67 19.52
N SER A 33 -23.97 22.71 18.88
CA SER A 33 -24.26 23.04 17.47
C SER A 33 -23.61 22.14 16.42
N THR A 34 -22.82 21.15 16.82
CA THR A 34 -22.13 20.22 15.92
C THR A 34 -22.49 18.77 16.20
N TRP A 35 -22.28 17.90 15.20
CA TRP A 35 -22.34 16.46 15.40
C TRP A 35 -21.31 16.05 16.45
N SER A 36 -21.74 15.27 17.43
CA SER A 36 -20.89 14.78 18.51
C SER A 36 -20.62 13.29 18.33
N ARG A 37 -19.34 12.92 18.40
CA ARG A 37 -18.89 11.53 18.31
C ARG A 37 -18.28 11.11 19.63
N ASN A 38 -18.72 9.96 20.15
CA ASN A 38 -18.09 9.34 21.31
C ASN A 38 -16.68 8.86 20.98
N HIS A 39 -15.77 8.94 21.96
CA HIS A 39 -14.39 8.49 21.79
C HIS A 39 -14.24 6.95 21.77
N ASP A 40 -15.25 6.23 22.28
CA ASP A 40 -15.26 4.77 22.30
C ASP A 40 -15.35 4.18 20.88
N TYR A 41 -14.54 3.16 20.64
CA TYR A 41 -14.41 2.52 19.34
C TYR A 41 -14.32 1.00 19.44
N LYS A 42 -14.70 0.32 18.37
CA LYS A 42 -14.50 -1.13 18.20
C LYS A 42 -13.47 -1.39 17.11
N ARG A 43 -12.57 -2.36 17.34
CA ARG A 43 -11.60 -2.83 16.34
C ARG A 43 -12.22 -3.92 15.49
N LEU A 44 -12.21 -3.74 14.17
CA LEU A 44 -12.81 -4.69 13.21
C LEU A 44 -11.75 -5.55 12.49
N GLY A 45 -10.50 -5.48 12.95
CA GLY A 45 -9.34 -6.15 12.34
C GLY A 45 -8.47 -5.20 11.52
N THR A 46 -7.42 -5.74 10.93
CA THR A 46 -6.41 -4.98 10.20
C THR A 46 -6.31 -5.42 8.75
N LEU A 47 -5.91 -4.48 7.90
CA LEU A 47 -5.56 -4.70 6.50
C LEU A 47 -4.10 -4.28 6.26
N SER A 48 -3.54 -4.81 5.18
CA SER A 48 -2.24 -4.45 4.64
C SER A 48 -2.44 -3.83 3.27
N LEU A 49 -1.89 -2.64 3.06
CA LEU A 49 -1.83 -1.99 1.75
C LEU A 49 -0.46 -2.26 1.15
N LEU A 50 -0.41 -2.86 -0.03
CA LEU A 50 0.80 -2.99 -0.83
C LEU A 50 0.67 -1.97 -1.96
N ALA A 51 1.61 -1.04 -2.09
CA ALA A 51 1.50 0.02 -3.08
C ALA A 51 2.85 0.34 -3.72
N GLY A 52 2.79 0.70 -5.00
CA GLY A 52 3.91 1.28 -5.73
C GLY A 52 3.48 2.56 -6.43
N ILE A 53 4.27 3.62 -6.26
CA ILE A 53 4.09 4.89 -6.97
C ILE A 53 5.05 4.95 -8.15
N ASP A 54 4.52 5.20 -9.34
CA ASP A 54 5.33 5.53 -10.52
C ASP A 54 5.98 6.91 -10.31
N LEU A 55 7.31 6.95 -10.32
CA LEU A 55 8.08 8.16 -10.02
C LEU A 55 8.09 9.18 -11.17
N LEU A 56 7.64 8.81 -12.37
CA LEU A 56 7.52 9.71 -13.51
C LEU A 56 6.13 10.35 -13.56
N THR A 57 5.08 9.56 -13.30
CA THR A 57 3.69 10.02 -13.45
C THR A 57 3.02 10.38 -12.13
N GLY A 58 3.52 9.87 -11.00
CA GLY A 58 2.87 9.93 -9.70
C GLY A 58 1.69 8.97 -9.55
N GLU A 59 1.41 8.11 -10.55
CA GLU A 59 0.31 7.15 -10.47
C GLU A 59 0.59 6.07 -9.42
N VAL A 60 -0.38 5.79 -8.57
CA VAL A 60 -0.28 4.77 -7.52
C VAL A 60 -0.97 3.49 -7.97
N THR A 61 -0.20 2.41 -8.09
CA THR A 61 -0.70 1.05 -8.21
C THR A 61 -0.76 0.45 -6.80
N HIS A 62 -1.86 -0.20 -6.45
CA HIS A 62 -2.01 -0.76 -5.11
C HIS A 62 -2.92 -1.98 -5.06
N ILE A 63 -2.76 -2.78 -4.01
CA ILE A 63 -3.71 -3.81 -3.60
C ILE A 63 -3.89 -3.74 -2.08
N VAL A 64 -5.12 -4.01 -1.60
CA VAL A 64 -5.43 -4.10 -0.17
C VAL A 64 -5.82 -5.53 0.17
N ARG A 65 -5.11 -6.13 1.11
CA ARG A 65 -5.28 -7.53 1.51
C ARG A 65 -5.25 -7.65 3.03
N GLU A 66 -5.73 -8.75 3.58
CA GLU A 66 -5.63 -8.98 5.03
C GLU A 66 -4.18 -9.25 5.49
N ARG A 67 -3.33 -9.69 4.56
CA ARG A 67 -1.95 -10.12 4.79
C ARG A 67 -1.05 -9.57 3.68
N HIS A 68 0.26 -9.63 3.89
CA HIS A 68 1.29 -9.11 2.98
C HIS A 68 2.44 -10.14 2.82
N ARG A 69 2.10 -11.37 2.45
CA ARG A 69 3.04 -12.46 2.20
C ARG A 69 3.58 -12.38 0.77
N SER A 70 4.50 -13.28 0.44
CA SER A 70 5.02 -13.45 -0.91
C SER A 70 3.93 -13.61 -1.97
N GLU A 71 2.82 -14.31 -1.67
CA GLU A 71 1.71 -14.47 -2.62
C GLU A 71 1.06 -13.13 -2.99
N GLU A 72 0.86 -12.24 -2.00
CA GLU A 72 0.28 -10.91 -2.19
C GLU A 72 1.29 -10.01 -2.92
N PHE A 73 2.58 -10.12 -2.61
CA PHE A 73 3.60 -9.39 -3.36
C PHE A 73 3.65 -9.84 -4.84
N VAL A 74 3.56 -11.14 -5.11
CA VAL A 74 3.49 -11.68 -6.48
C VAL A 74 2.21 -11.22 -7.19
N GLU A 75 1.08 -11.14 -6.49
CA GLU A 75 -0.14 -10.53 -7.01
C GLU A 75 0.07 -9.07 -7.42
N PHE A 76 0.73 -8.28 -6.56
CA PHE A 76 1.09 -6.91 -6.88
C PHE A 76 2.00 -6.83 -8.12
N LEU A 77 3.02 -7.70 -8.22
CA LEU A 77 3.90 -7.73 -9.40
C LEU A 77 3.14 -8.07 -10.69
N LYS A 78 2.13 -8.95 -10.64
CA LYS A 78 1.25 -9.24 -11.79
C LYS A 78 0.44 -8.02 -12.21
N LEU A 79 -0.08 -7.26 -11.25
CA LEU A 79 -0.81 -6.03 -11.51
C LEU A 79 0.09 -4.96 -12.15
N VAL A 80 1.33 -4.82 -11.68
CA VAL A 80 2.30 -3.91 -12.29
C VAL A 80 2.69 -4.39 -13.69
N ASP A 81 2.91 -5.70 -13.88
CA ASP A 81 3.26 -6.29 -15.18
C ASP A 81 2.22 -5.97 -16.26
N SER A 82 0.93 -6.04 -15.90
CA SER A 82 -0.18 -5.80 -16.85
C SER A 82 -0.37 -4.33 -17.22
N LYS A 83 0.11 -3.39 -16.39
CA LYS A 83 0.02 -1.95 -16.67
C LYS A 83 1.02 -1.48 -17.74
N PHE A 84 2.20 -2.08 -17.81
CA PHE A 84 3.24 -1.64 -18.73
C PHE A 84 3.29 -2.53 -19.98
N PRO A 85 3.40 -1.96 -21.20
CA PRO A 85 3.54 -2.76 -22.42
C PRO A 85 4.77 -3.67 -22.41
N PRO A 86 4.78 -4.75 -23.22
CA PRO A 86 5.99 -5.52 -23.50
C PRO A 86 7.14 -4.62 -23.98
N GLY A 87 8.38 -4.93 -23.55
CA GLY A 87 9.57 -4.14 -23.87
C GLY A 87 9.94 -3.07 -22.84
N TYR A 88 9.07 -2.80 -21.87
CA TYR A 88 9.46 -2.05 -20.67
C TYR A 88 10.26 -2.92 -19.70
N VAL A 89 11.29 -2.34 -19.07
CA VAL A 89 11.93 -2.84 -17.85
C VAL A 89 11.30 -2.14 -16.66
N ILE A 90 10.65 -2.90 -15.79
CA ILE A 90 10.00 -2.41 -14.58
C ILE A 90 11.06 -2.41 -13.47
N VAL A 91 11.53 -1.22 -13.11
CA VAL A 91 12.47 -1.02 -12.01
C VAL A 91 11.66 -0.70 -10.76
N ILE A 92 11.79 -1.53 -9.73
CA ILE A 92 11.13 -1.33 -8.46
C ILE A 92 12.19 -1.01 -7.42
N ILE A 93 12.04 0.12 -6.74
CA ILE A 93 12.80 0.53 -5.56
C ILE A 93 12.02 0.04 -4.33
N LEU A 94 12.64 -0.79 -3.51
CA LEU A 94 11.99 -1.41 -2.34
C LEU A 94 13.00 -1.66 -1.22
N ASP A 95 12.49 -1.96 -0.04
CA ASP A 95 13.30 -2.34 1.12
C ASP A 95 13.85 -3.78 1.02
N ASN A 96 14.56 -4.23 2.05
CA ASN A 96 15.17 -5.56 2.08
C ASN A 96 14.28 -6.65 2.69
N HIS A 97 12.95 -6.44 2.76
CA HIS A 97 12.04 -7.42 3.35
C HIS A 97 12.16 -8.80 2.67
N SER A 98 12.05 -9.86 3.48
CA SER A 98 12.41 -11.22 3.06
C SER A 98 11.51 -11.79 1.97
N ILE A 99 10.26 -11.32 1.87
CA ILE A 99 9.31 -11.78 0.85
C ILE A 99 9.78 -11.41 -0.57
N HIS A 100 10.53 -10.33 -0.73
CA HIS A 100 11.07 -9.86 -2.01
C HIS A 100 12.09 -10.82 -2.60
N LYS A 101 12.69 -11.65 -1.75
CA LYS A 101 13.72 -12.64 -2.08
C LYS A 101 13.24 -14.07 -1.87
N SER A 102 11.96 -14.28 -1.56
CA SER A 102 11.42 -15.61 -1.28
C SER A 102 11.44 -16.51 -2.53
N ALA A 103 11.44 -17.83 -2.32
CA ALA A 103 11.40 -18.79 -3.43
C ALA A 103 10.18 -18.60 -4.34
N GLU A 104 9.05 -18.17 -3.78
CA GLU A 104 7.83 -17.89 -4.53
C GLU A 104 7.98 -16.67 -5.43
N THR A 105 8.51 -15.57 -4.88
CA THR A 105 8.82 -14.35 -5.64
C THR A 105 9.83 -14.63 -6.74
N GLN A 106 10.92 -15.34 -6.43
CA GLN A 106 11.94 -15.71 -7.41
C GLN A 106 11.37 -16.61 -8.51
N ARG A 107 10.46 -17.54 -8.19
CA ARG A 107 9.77 -18.35 -9.20
C ARG A 107 9.00 -17.48 -10.20
N TYR A 108 8.31 -16.45 -9.73
CA TYR A 108 7.59 -15.51 -10.60
C TYR A 108 8.52 -14.66 -11.47
N LEU A 109 9.61 -14.15 -10.89
CA LEU A 109 10.59 -13.31 -11.58
C LEU A 109 11.37 -14.11 -12.65
N ASN A 110 11.75 -15.35 -12.35
CA ASN A 110 12.50 -16.21 -13.26
C ASN A 110 11.71 -16.61 -14.52
N GLN A 111 10.38 -16.51 -14.49
CA GLN A 111 9.55 -16.70 -15.68
C GLN A 111 9.58 -15.48 -16.62
N ARG A 112 10.14 -14.35 -16.20
CA ARG A 112 10.11 -13.05 -16.88
C ARG A 112 11.48 -12.37 -16.83
N ILE A 113 12.52 -13.10 -17.22
CA ILE A 113 13.90 -12.60 -17.19
C ILE A 113 14.00 -11.29 -17.98
N GLY A 114 14.59 -10.27 -17.35
CA GLY A 114 14.75 -8.93 -17.93
C GLY A 114 13.52 -8.01 -17.80
N ARG A 115 12.37 -8.52 -17.35
CA ARG A 115 11.16 -7.70 -17.17
C ARG A 115 11.20 -6.86 -15.91
N PHE A 116 11.71 -7.42 -14.82
CA PHE A 116 11.77 -6.77 -13.51
C PHE A 116 13.22 -6.57 -13.07
N ARG A 117 13.51 -5.40 -12.49
CA ARG A 117 14.79 -5.09 -11.85
C ARG A 117 14.53 -4.49 -10.47
N PHE A 118 14.97 -5.16 -9.42
CA PHE A 118 14.83 -4.66 -8.06
C PHE A 118 16.06 -3.84 -7.66
N VAL A 119 15.81 -2.67 -7.08
CA VAL A 119 16.82 -1.78 -6.49
C VAL A 119 16.51 -1.68 -5.00
N PHE A 120 17.37 -2.30 -4.20
CA PHE A 120 17.18 -2.33 -2.75
C PHE A 120 17.69 -1.05 -2.11
N THR A 121 16.88 -0.43 -1.26
CA THR A 121 17.32 0.71 -0.45
C THR A 121 18.36 0.25 0.59
N PRO A 122 19.30 1.12 0.99
CA PRO A 122 20.18 0.84 2.11
C PRO A 122 19.39 0.56 3.38
N VAL A 123 19.97 -0.26 4.27
CA VAL A 123 19.35 -0.55 5.58
C VAL A 123 19.14 0.77 6.34
N HIS A 124 17.96 0.94 6.94
CA HIS A 124 17.53 2.16 7.65
C HIS A 124 17.41 3.42 6.77
N ALA A 125 17.29 3.28 5.44
CA ALA A 125 17.10 4.41 4.52
C ALA A 125 15.67 4.49 3.96
N SER A 126 14.66 4.29 4.81
CA SER A 126 13.23 4.39 4.46
C SER A 126 12.86 5.74 3.83
N TRP A 127 13.54 6.82 4.24
CA TRP A 127 13.36 8.17 3.69
C TRP A 127 13.67 8.30 2.18
N LEU A 128 14.40 7.35 1.59
CA LEU A 128 14.61 7.28 0.14
C LEU A 128 13.43 6.63 -0.61
N ASN A 129 12.56 5.92 0.09
CA ASN A 129 11.41 5.22 -0.49
C ASN A 129 10.19 6.17 -0.55
N ILE A 130 10.02 6.86 -1.67
CA ILE A 130 9.00 7.92 -1.84
C ILE A 130 7.57 7.48 -1.47
N VAL A 131 7.21 6.22 -1.72
CA VAL A 131 5.90 5.66 -1.34
C VAL A 131 5.63 5.74 0.18
N GLU A 132 6.66 5.74 1.03
CA GLU A 132 6.47 5.94 2.47
C GLU A 132 5.97 7.35 2.81
N THR A 133 6.28 8.33 1.97
CA THR A 133 5.73 9.69 2.09
C THR A 133 4.23 9.70 1.78
N LEU A 134 3.81 8.95 0.76
CA LEU A 134 2.39 8.74 0.44
C LEU A 134 1.67 8.09 1.64
N PHE A 135 2.22 7.01 2.20
CA PHE A 135 1.68 6.32 3.37
C PHE A 135 1.58 7.23 4.60
N SER A 136 2.60 8.04 4.84
CA SER A 136 2.64 9.04 5.89
C SER A 136 1.55 10.10 5.73
N LYS A 137 1.36 10.60 4.50
CA LYS A 137 0.32 11.60 4.20
C LYS A 137 -1.08 10.99 4.35
N MET A 138 -1.30 9.79 3.82
CA MET A 138 -2.52 9.01 3.97
C MET A 138 -2.89 8.81 5.46
N ALA A 139 -1.92 8.37 6.27
CA ALA A 139 -2.14 8.11 7.69
C ALA A 139 -2.62 9.35 8.45
N ARG A 140 -1.95 10.48 8.20
CA ARG A 140 -2.27 11.76 8.86
C ARG A 140 -3.55 12.41 8.35
N SER A 141 -3.84 12.29 7.05
CA SER A 141 -4.92 13.05 6.41
C SER A 141 -6.28 12.36 6.51
N PHE A 142 -6.33 11.02 6.46
CA PHE A 142 -7.62 10.32 6.47
C PHE A 142 -7.68 9.14 7.45
N LEU A 143 -6.68 8.26 7.50
CA LEU A 143 -6.78 7.04 8.32
C LEU A 143 -6.95 7.32 9.82
N ARG A 144 -6.40 8.43 10.33
CA ARG A 144 -6.55 8.82 11.74
C ARG A 144 -8.02 9.09 12.11
N GLY A 145 -8.79 9.65 11.19
CA GLY A 145 -10.17 10.10 11.45
C GLY A 145 -11.25 9.15 10.92
N ILE A 146 -10.90 8.22 10.03
CA ILE A 146 -11.86 7.35 9.36
C ILE A 146 -12.56 6.42 10.36
N ARG A 147 -13.85 6.17 10.11
CA ARG A 147 -14.67 5.20 10.81
C ARG A 147 -15.42 4.36 9.77
N VAL A 148 -15.46 3.05 9.98
CA VAL A 148 -15.98 2.07 9.03
C VAL A 148 -16.82 1.03 9.77
N ASP A 149 -17.80 0.44 9.08
CA ASP A 149 -18.66 -0.59 9.67
C ASP A 149 -18.10 -2.01 9.49
N SER A 150 -17.21 -2.19 8.52
CA SER A 150 -16.53 -3.45 8.22
C SER A 150 -15.08 -3.24 7.70
N LYS A 151 -14.32 -4.33 7.54
CA LYS A 151 -13.03 -4.28 6.84
C LYS A 151 -13.19 -4.00 5.34
N GLU A 152 -14.29 -4.44 4.73
CA GLU A 152 -14.51 -4.22 3.30
C GLU A 152 -14.76 -2.74 3.01
N ASP A 153 -15.42 -2.00 3.92
CA ASP A 153 -15.61 -0.55 3.75
C ASP A 153 -14.30 0.25 3.86
N LEU A 154 -13.28 -0.29 4.53
CA LEU A 154 -11.95 0.32 4.61
C LEU A 154 -11.13 0.09 3.34
N LYS A 155 -11.45 -0.96 2.59
CA LYS A 155 -10.65 -1.49 1.49
C LYS A 155 -10.84 -0.68 0.22
#